data_AF-A0AAV5TIJ9-F1
#
_entry.id   AF-A0AAV5TIJ9-F1
#
_cell.length_a   1.000
_cell.length_b   1.000
_cell.length_c   1.000
_cell.angle_alpha   90.00
_cell.angle_beta   90.00
_cell.angle_gamma   90.00
#
_symmetry.space_group_name_H-M   'P 1'
#
loop_
_entity.id
_entity.type
_entity.pdbx_description
1 polymer ?
#
loop_
_entity_poly.entity_id
_entity_poly.type
_entity_poly.pdbx_seq_one_letter_code
_entity_poly.pdbx_strand_id
1 'polypeptide(L)'
;MGVVGGCACVLSIGLERLTAVLLVSFVSAGSLYAAYLVIAYYQPQRLICSIPAPYHGAASGLWAQSLTFFNLSSIIVYSTTAIVISHRARVSKAMRRAFRCFFLVMMIDVGGWTGTIATIKITHAINITNETRFILLYVAGLFVNSAIAAKPLVYYTVRFQYGIS
;
A
#
# COMPACT_ATOMS: atom_id res chain seq x y z
N MET A 1 13.96 4.62 -10.19
CA MET A 1 13.18 5.71 -9.56
C MET A 1 11.66 5.47 -9.61
N GLY A 2 11.17 4.25 -9.30
CA GLY A 2 9.74 3.91 -9.34
C GLY A 2 9.08 3.72 -7.96
N VAL A 3 9.86 3.72 -6.87
CA VAL A 3 9.39 3.28 -5.54
C VAL A 3 8.59 4.37 -4.81
N VAL A 4 8.87 5.65 -5.07
CA VAL A 4 8.10 6.77 -4.50
C VAL A 4 6.75 6.95 -5.22
N GLY A 5 6.71 6.61 -6.51
CA GLY A 5 5.49 6.70 -7.32
C GLY A 5 4.41 5.74 -6.84
N GLY A 6 4.77 4.48 -6.54
CA GLY A 6 3.84 3.40 -6.21
C GLY A 6 3.09 3.55 -4.88
N CYS A 7 3.65 4.24 -3.88
CA CYS A 7 2.94 4.57 -2.63
C CYS A 7 2.16 5.89 -2.73
N ALA A 8 2.61 6.84 -3.56
CA ALA A 8 1.95 8.12 -3.76
C ALA A 8 0.69 8.01 -4.64
N CYS A 9 0.69 7.20 -5.69
CA CYS A 9 -0.43 7.13 -6.65
C CYS A 9 -1.68 6.40 -6.11
N VAL A 10 -1.57 5.69 -5.00
CA VAL A 10 -2.66 4.93 -4.38
C VAL A 10 -3.49 5.79 -3.45
N LEU A 11 -2.87 6.82 -2.88
CA LEU A 11 -3.55 7.75 -2.01
C LEU A 11 -4.24 8.88 -2.79
N SER A 12 -3.79 9.15 -4.01
CA SER A 12 -4.29 10.27 -4.84
C SER A 12 -5.66 10.05 -5.47
N ILE A 13 -6.11 8.83 -5.79
CA ILE A 13 -7.25 8.70 -6.73
C ILE A 13 -8.62 8.49 -6.05
N GLY A 14 -8.66 8.00 -4.80
CA GLY A 14 -9.94 7.66 -4.14
C GLY A 14 -10.50 8.70 -3.15
N LEU A 15 -9.62 9.50 -2.53
CA LEU A 15 -9.96 10.41 -1.41
C LEU A 15 -9.49 11.86 -1.63
N GLU A 16 -9.09 12.24 -2.85
CA GLU A 16 -8.46 13.54 -3.13
C GLU A 16 -9.41 14.76 -2.96
N ARG A 17 -10.73 14.58 -2.89
CA ARG A 17 -11.64 15.73 -2.77
C ARG A 17 -12.28 15.95 -1.40
N LEU A 18 -12.10 15.03 -0.43
CA LEU A 18 -12.64 15.21 0.92
C LEU A 18 -11.64 14.92 2.05
N THR A 19 -10.59 14.15 1.77
CA THR A 19 -9.62 13.69 2.79
C THR A 19 -8.19 14.14 2.47
N ALA A 20 -7.96 14.72 1.29
CA ALA A 20 -6.69 15.27 0.86
C ALA A 20 -6.11 16.28 1.86
N VAL A 21 -6.92 17.16 2.45
CA VAL A 21 -6.36 18.21 3.33
C VAL A 21 -5.83 17.64 4.66
N LEU A 22 -6.46 16.59 5.21
CA LEU A 22 -6.05 16.03 6.51
C LEU A 22 -5.04 14.88 6.39
N LEU A 23 -5.10 14.09 5.32
CA LEU A 23 -4.22 12.93 5.15
C LEU A 23 -2.98 13.21 4.30
N VAL A 24 -2.89 14.33 3.58
CA VAL A 24 -1.66 14.74 2.88
C VAL A 24 -0.50 14.88 3.85
N SER A 25 -0.70 15.49 5.02
CA SER A 25 0.34 15.59 6.04
C SER A 25 0.81 14.21 6.52
N PHE A 26 -0.12 13.27 6.70
CA PHE A 26 0.18 11.92 7.16
C PHE A 26 0.99 11.12 6.13
N VAL A 27 0.63 11.24 4.85
CA VAL A 27 1.34 10.56 3.76
C VAL A 27 2.65 11.22 3.40
N SER A 28 2.72 12.54 3.49
CA SER A 28 3.96 13.29 3.35
C SER A 28 4.92 12.88 4.47
N ALA A 29 4.46 12.79 5.72
CA ALA A 29 5.26 12.31 6.84
C ALA A 29 5.74 10.87 6.63
N GLY A 30 4.87 9.96 6.17
CA GLY A 30 5.26 8.58 5.84
C GLY A 30 6.31 8.50 4.72
N SER A 31 6.15 9.30 3.68
CA SER A 31 7.08 9.35 2.54
C SER A 31 8.43 9.95 2.93
N LEU A 32 8.42 11.02 3.73
CA LEU A 32 9.64 11.63 4.28
C LEU A 32 10.35 10.67 5.23
N TYR A 33 9.61 9.93 6.07
CA TYR A 33 10.18 8.93 6.96
C TYR A 33 10.82 7.78 6.18
N ALA A 34 10.16 7.30 5.13
CA ALA A 34 10.72 6.28 4.24
C ALA A 34 12.01 6.78 3.56
N ALA A 35 12.03 8.01 3.05
CA ALA A 35 13.23 8.62 2.47
C ALA A 35 14.34 8.77 3.51
N TYR A 36 14.01 9.20 4.73
CA TYR A 36 14.93 9.29 5.86
C TYR A 36 15.58 7.93 6.16
N LEU A 37 14.81 6.84 6.20
CA LEU A 37 15.36 5.51 6.43
C LEU A 37 16.37 5.09 5.35
N VAL A 38 16.09 5.38 4.08
CA VAL A 38 17.02 5.08 2.97
C VAL A 38 18.32 5.87 3.11
N ILE A 39 18.24 7.15 3.47
CA ILE A 39 19.40 8.02 3.60
C ILE A 39 20.23 7.65 4.84
N ALA A 40 19.58 7.50 6.00
CA ALA A 40 20.25 7.27 7.28
C ALA A 40 20.93 5.90 7.36
N TYR A 41 20.38 4.88 6.68
CA TYR A 41 20.92 3.53 6.67
C TYR A 41 21.63 3.18 5.35
N TYR A 42 21.95 4.16 4.50
CA TYR A 42 22.55 3.89 3.20
C TYR A 42 23.85 3.08 3.32
N GLN A 43 23.91 1.97 2.59
CA GLN A 43 25.14 1.20 2.40
C GLN A 43 25.27 0.79 0.92
N PRO A 44 26.49 0.76 0.36
CA PRO A 44 26.71 0.29 -1.00
C PRO A 44 26.55 -1.24 -1.06
N GLN A 45 25.53 -1.72 -1.77
CA GLN A 45 25.22 -3.14 -1.93
C GLN A 45 24.75 -3.44 -3.35
N ARG A 46 25.00 -4.66 -3.83
CA ARG A 46 24.39 -5.16 -5.08
C ARG A 46 23.03 -5.78 -4.74
N LEU A 47 21.96 -5.12 -5.18
CA LEU A 47 20.59 -5.51 -4.86
C LEU A 47 19.77 -5.68 -6.15
N ILE A 48 18.81 -6.61 -6.13
CA ILE A 48 17.77 -6.64 -7.16
C ILE A 48 16.89 -5.40 -6.99
N CYS A 49 16.45 -4.83 -8.11
CA CYS A 49 15.44 -3.77 -8.11
C CYS A 49 14.10 -4.30 -7.56
N SER A 50 13.90 -4.18 -6.26
CA SER A 50 12.63 -4.44 -5.59
C SER A 50 12.29 -3.28 -4.64
N ILE A 51 11.01 -3.10 -4.35
CA ILE A 51 10.53 -2.05 -3.45
C ILE A 51 11.17 -2.13 -2.06
N PRO A 52 11.31 -3.30 -1.41
CA PRO A 52 11.97 -3.39 -0.10
C PRO A 52 13.50 -3.34 -0.19
N ALA A 53 14.11 -3.50 -1.37
CA ALA A 53 15.58 -3.59 -1.51
C ALA A 53 16.37 -2.45 -0.84
N PRO A 54 15.95 -1.17 -0.91
CA PRO A 54 16.68 -0.08 -0.27
C PRO A 54 16.71 -0.16 1.26
N TYR A 55 15.84 -0.94 1.88
CA TYR A 55 15.72 -1.07 3.33
C TYR A 55 16.38 -2.38 3.77
N HIS A 56 17.53 -2.28 4.44
CA HIS A 56 18.29 -3.42 4.93
C HIS A 56 18.60 -3.31 6.42
N GLY A 57 18.96 -4.43 7.05
CA GLY A 57 19.27 -4.47 8.49
C GLY A 57 18.12 -3.93 9.35
N ALA A 58 18.41 -2.99 10.26
CA ALA A 58 17.38 -2.39 11.10
C ALA A 58 16.35 -1.54 10.32
N ALA A 59 16.75 -0.94 9.18
CA ALA A 59 15.86 -0.12 8.37
C ALA A 59 14.71 -0.94 7.76
N SER A 60 14.93 -2.21 7.43
CA SER A 60 13.88 -3.09 6.90
C SER A 60 12.78 -3.35 7.95
N GLY A 61 13.18 -3.57 9.20
CA GLY A 61 12.26 -3.75 10.32
C GLY A 61 11.43 -2.50 10.61
N LEU A 62 12.10 -1.34 10.69
CA LEU A 62 11.44 -0.05 10.90
C LEU A 62 10.48 0.28 9.75
N TRP A 63 10.93 0.11 8.51
CA TRP A 63 10.09 0.32 7.33
C TRP A 63 8.87 -0.61 7.32
N ALA A 64 9.05 -1.90 7.60
CA ALA A 64 7.95 -2.86 7.65
C ALA A 64 6.95 -2.54 8.77
N GLN A 65 7.42 -2.08 9.94
CA GLN A 65 6.59 -1.66 11.06
C GLN A 65 5.77 -0.40 10.71
N SER A 66 6.40 0.62 10.14
CA SER A 66 5.71 1.82 9.68
C SER A 66 4.67 1.49 8.62
N LEU A 67 5.02 0.64 7.65
CA LEU A 67 4.10 0.23 6.59
C LEU A 67 2.89 -0.55 7.15
N THR A 68 3.13 -1.41 8.16
CA THR A 68 2.05 -2.11 8.89
C THR A 68 1.12 -1.11 9.56
N PHE A 69 1.67 -0.10 10.23
CA PHE A 69 0.91 0.96 10.87
C PHE A 69 0.03 1.72 9.85
N PHE A 70 0.62 2.16 8.73
CA PHE A 70 -0.12 2.86 7.65
C PHE A 70 -1.26 2.01 7.07
N ASN A 71 -1.02 0.71 6.85
CA ASN A 71 -2.04 -0.20 6.36
C ASN A 71 -3.20 -0.38 7.35
N LEU A 72 -2.89 -0.57 8.64
CA LEU A 72 -3.91 -0.68 9.69
C LEU A 72 -4.74 0.61 9.81
N SER A 73 -4.08 1.78 9.80
CA SER A 73 -4.77 3.07 9.80
C SER A 73 -5.71 3.21 8.61
N SER A 74 -5.26 2.78 7.42
CA SER A 74 -6.06 2.82 6.20
C SER A 74 -7.30 1.92 6.29
N ILE A 75 -7.15 0.68 6.80
CA ILE A 75 -8.30 -0.22 7.04
C ILE A 75 -9.32 0.45 7.97
N ILE A 76 -8.87 1.07 9.07
CA ILE A 76 -9.76 1.73 10.04
C ILE A 76 -10.53 2.89 9.37
N VAL A 77 -9.83 3.76 8.64
CA VAL A 77 -10.46 4.91 7.97
C VAL A 77 -11.48 4.46 6.92
N TYR A 78 -11.14 3.47 6.10
CA TYR A 78 -12.07 2.97 5.08
C TYR A 78 -13.24 2.22 5.71
N SER A 79 -13.02 1.42 6.76
CA SER A 79 -14.10 0.71 7.45
C SER A 79 -15.06 1.67 8.15
N THR A 80 -14.54 2.68 8.84
CA THR A 80 -15.37 3.72 9.48
C THR A 80 -16.18 4.50 8.44
N THR A 81 -15.56 4.88 7.32
CA THR A 81 -16.25 5.55 6.21
C THR A 81 -17.34 4.64 5.61
N ALA A 82 -17.08 3.34 5.48
CA ALA A 82 -18.04 2.36 4.98
C ALA A 82 -19.28 2.28 5.88
N ILE A 83 -19.07 2.24 7.19
CA ILE A 83 -20.13 2.24 8.21
C ILE A 83 -20.93 3.55 8.13
N VAL A 84 -20.26 4.70 8.09
CA VAL A 84 -20.96 6.00 8.00
C VAL A 84 -21.82 6.08 6.74
N ILE A 85 -21.30 5.63 5.60
CA ILE A 85 -22.03 5.63 4.32
C ILE A 85 -23.20 4.63 4.35
N SER A 86 -23.05 3.48 5.00
CA SER A 86 -24.13 2.47 5.08
C SER A 86 -25.33 2.99 5.89
N HIS A 87 -25.05 3.66 7.02
CA HIS A 87 -26.07 4.18 7.95
C HIS A 87 -26.70 5.51 7.52
N ARG A 88 -26.04 6.31 6.67
CA ARG A 88 -26.60 7.59 6.19
C ARG A 88 -27.64 7.39 5.08
N ALA A 89 -28.93 7.54 5.42
CA ALA A 89 -30.05 7.39 4.46
C ALA A 89 -30.01 8.38 3.27
N ARG A 90 -29.37 9.55 3.43
CA ARG A 90 -29.29 10.60 2.39
C ARG A 90 -28.16 10.43 1.38
N VAL A 91 -27.38 9.35 1.43
CA VAL A 91 -26.27 9.14 0.48
C VAL A 91 -26.82 8.59 -0.83
N SER A 92 -26.48 9.24 -1.95
CA SER A 92 -26.91 8.83 -3.28
C SER A 92 -26.45 7.40 -3.61
N LYS A 93 -27.23 6.67 -4.42
CA LYS A 93 -26.86 5.34 -4.91
C LYS A 93 -25.52 5.36 -5.65
N ALA A 94 -25.24 6.43 -6.39
CA ALA A 94 -23.97 6.64 -7.09
C ALA A 94 -22.78 6.72 -6.11
N MET A 95 -22.90 7.51 -5.03
CA MET A 95 -21.85 7.64 -4.02
C MET A 95 -21.58 6.31 -3.29
N ARG A 96 -22.64 5.58 -2.90
CA ARG A 96 -22.49 4.24 -2.28
C ARG A 96 -21.76 3.25 -3.19
N ARG A 97 -22.02 3.31 -4.51
CA ARG A 97 -21.36 2.47 -5.52
C ARG A 97 -19.90 2.85 -5.71
N ALA A 98 -19.61 4.14 -5.90
CA ALA A 98 -18.23 4.63 -6.01
C ALA A 98 -17.39 4.22 -4.80
N PHE A 99 -17.94 4.37 -3.59
CA PHE A 99 -17.26 3.96 -2.37
C PHE A 99 -16.95 2.45 -2.32
N ARG A 100 -17.89 1.57 -2.72
CA ARG A 100 -17.62 0.11 -2.80
C ARG A 100 -16.46 -0.21 -3.73
N CYS A 101 -16.33 0.51 -4.84
CA CYS A 101 -15.24 0.32 -5.78
C CYS A 101 -13.89 0.75 -5.17
N PHE A 102 -13.85 1.92 -4.53
CA PHE A 102 -12.65 2.37 -3.82
C PHE A 102 -12.28 1.44 -2.67
N PHE A 103 -13.27 0.92 -1.94
CA PHE A 103 -13.05 -0.06 -0.88
C PHE A 103 -12.42 -1.35 -1.44
N LEU A 104 -12.90 -1.87 -2.57
CA LEU A 104 -12.28 -3.03 -3.23
C LEU A 104 -10.84 -2.77 -3.66
N VAL A 105 -10.58 -1.62 -4.30
CA VAL A 105 -9.22 -1.22 -4.69
C VAL A 105 -8.29 -1.15 -3.47
N MET A 106 -8.77 -0.57 -2.37
CA MET A 106 -8.01 -0.45 -1.12
C MET A 106 -7.74 -1.82 -0.50
N MET A 107 -8.73 -2.73 -0.47
CA MET A 107 -8.52 -4.08 0.06
C MET A 107 -7.49 -4.87 -0.74
N ILE A 108 -7.47 -4.74 -2.07
CA ILE A 108 -6.46 -5.37 -2.92
C ILE A 108 -5.06 -4.81 -2.60
N ASP A 109 -4.94 -3.49 -2.47
CA ASP A 109 -3.67 -2.84 -2.15
C ASP A 109 -3.12 -3.26 -0.78
N VAL A 110 -3.94 -3.09 0.26
CA VAL A 110 -3.57 -3.44 1.63
C VAL A 110 -3.30 -4.94 1.73
N GLY A 111 -4.07 -5.78 1.04
CA GLY A 111 -3.83 -7.22 0.96
C GLY A 111 -2.47 -7.54 0.34
N GLY A 112 -2.11 -6.90 -0.77
CA GLY A 112 -0.81 -7.05 -1.41
C GLY A 112 0.35 -6.66 -0.49
N TRP A 113 0.26 -5.51 0.17
CA TRP A 113 1.28 -5.07 1.12
C TRP A 113 1.37 -5.96 2.36
N THR A 114 0.23 -6.37 2.91
CA THR A 114 0.17 -7.26 4.07
C THR A 114 0.82 -8.61 3.73
N GLY A 115 0.53 -9.16 2.54
CA GLY A 115 1.18 -10.37 2.03
C GLY A 115 2.69 -10.19 1.94
N THR A 116 3.16 -9.11 1.31
CA THR A 116 4.60 -8.80 1.23
C THR A 116 5.26 -8.70 2.61
N ILE A 117 4.70 -7.95 3.55
CA ILE A 117 5.25 -7.79 4.91
C ILE A 117 5.26 -9.13 5.65
N ALA A 118 4.17 -9.91 5.57
CA ALA A 118 4.08 -11.21 6.22
C ALA A 118 5.15 -12.16 5.68
N THR A 119 5.33 -12.25 4.36
CA THR A 119 6.38 -13.07 3.76
C THR A 119 7.78 -12.61 4.18
N ILE A 120 8.05 -11.30 4.21
CA ILE A 120 9.34 -10.77 4.69
C ILE A 120 9.58 -11.18 6.16
N LYS A 121 8.61 -10.98 7.04
CA LYS A 121 8.75 -11.34 8.47
C LYS A 121 8.95 -12.83 8.68
N ILE A 122 8.17 -13.67 8.00
CA ILE A 122 8.32 -15.13 8.05
C ILE A 122 9.72 -15.53 7.58
N THR A 123 10.18 -14.98 6.45
CA THR A 123 11.50 -15.24 5.86
C THR A 123 12.65 -14.89 6.81
N HIS A 124 12.49 -13.84 7.61
CA HIS A 124 13.47 -13.46 8.64
C HIS A 124 13.33 -14.26 9.94
N ALA A 125 12.16 -14.79 10.25
CA ALA A 125 11.91 -15.60 11.45
C ALA A 125 12.41 -17.05 11.30
N ILE A 126 12.44 -17.58 10.08
CA ILE A 126 12.92 -18.94 9.80
C ILE A 126 14.44 -18.96 9.56
N ASN A 127 15.10 -20.00 10.04
CA ASN A 127 16.51 -20.21 9.81
C ASN A 127 16.72 -20.96 8.48
N ILE A 128 17.06 -20.22 7.43
CA ILE A 128 17.24 -20.72 6.06
C ILE A 128 18.55 -20.19 5.47
N THR A 129 19.03 -20.85 4.42
CA THR A 129 20.21 -20.40 3.68
C THR A 129 19.98 -19.02 3.05
N ASN A 130 21.07 -18.29 2.82
CA ASN A 130 21.00 -16.95 2.21
C ASN A 130 20.39 -16.98 0.79
N GLU A 131 20.63 -18.05 0.03
CA GLU A 131 20.04 -18.25 -1.30
C GLU A 131 18.51 -18.41 -1.23
N THR A 132 18.02 -19.26 -0.34
CA THR A 132 16.56 -19.44 -0.14
C THR A 132 15.91 -18.16 0.38
N ARG A 133 16.57 -17.45 1.29
CA ARG A 133 16.11 -16.15 1.79
C ARG A 133 15.94 -15.15 0.66
N PHE A 134 16.90 -15.09 -0.25
CA PHE A 134 16.86 -14.21 -1.40
C PHE A 134 15.67 -14.52 -2.32
N ILE A 135 15.43 -15.80 -2.64
CA ILE A 135 14.29 -16.22 -3.46
C ILE A 135 12.97 -15.84 -2.79
N LEU A 136 12.82 -16.07 -1.48
CA LEU A 136 11.59 -15.75 -0.76
C LEU A 136 11.33 -14.24 -0.68
N LEU A 137 12.36 -13.42 -0.49
CA LEU A 137 12.23 -11.95 -0.53
C LEU A 137 11.83 -11.45 -1.93
N TYR A 138 12.30 -12.10 -2.99
CA TYR A 138 11.86 -11.80 -4.35
C TYR A 138 10.37 -12.13 -4.55
N VAL A 139 9.94 -13.33 -4.12
CA VAL A 139 8.53 -13.76 -4.18
C VAL A 139 7.64 -12.84 -3.35
N ALA A 140 8.10 -12.36 -2.19
CA ALA A 140 7.36 -11.41 -1.36
C ALA A 140 6.98 -10.13 -2.12
N GLY A 141 7.85 -9.68 -3.04
CA GLY A 141 7.58 -8.53 -3.90
C GLY A 141 6.45 -8.75 -4.90
N LEU A 142 6.11 -9.99 -5.26
CA LEU A 142 5.06 -10.27 -6.24
C LEU A 142 3.67 -9.87 -5.74
N PHE A 143 3.40 -9.96 -4.43
CA PHE A 143 2.10 -9.60 -3.86
C PHE A 143 1.77 -8.12 -4.09
N VAL A 144 2.66 -7.23 -3.65
CA VAL A 144 2.48 -5.79 -3.86
C VAL A 144 2.47 -5.40 -5.33
N ASN A 145 3.33 -6.01 -6.17
CA ASN A 145 3.33 -5.70 -7.60
C ASN A 145 2.02 -6.13 -8.28
N SER A 146 1.48 -7.30 -7.93
CA SER A 146 0.19 -7.77 -8.43
C SER A 146 -0.96 -6.86 -7.97
N ALA A 147 -0.92 -6.42 -6.72
CA ALA A 147 -1.91 -5.49 -6.18
C ALA A 147 -1.87 -4.13 -6.89
N ILE A 148 -0.68 -3.59 -7.18
CA ILE A 148 -0.50 -2.36 -7.97
C ILE A 148 -1.04 -2.57 -9.40
N ALA A 149 -0.69 -3.68 -10.04
CA ALA A 149 -1.13 -4.02 -11.40
C ALA A 149 -2.65 -4.23 -11.52
N ALA A 150 -3.30 -4.70 -10.45
CA ALA A 150 -4.75 -4.87 -10.42
C ALA A 150 -5.53 -3.54 -10.36
N LYS A 151 -4.93 -2.44 -9.89
CA LYS A 151 -5.67 -1.18 -9.69
C LYS A 151 -6.21 -0.58 -10.98
N PRO A 152 -5.40 -0.40 -12.05
CA PRO A 152 -5.95 0.11 -13.31
C PRO A 152 -7.08 -0.78 -13.81
N LEU A 153 -6.95 -2.11 -13.72
CA LEU A 153 -7.98 -3.05 -14.15
C LEU A 153 -9.29 -2.84 -13.38
N VAL A 154 -9.24 -2.70 -12.07
CA VAL A 154 -10.43 -2.43 -11.24
C VAL A 154 -11.00 -1.04 -11.56
N TYR A 155 -10.16 -0.01 -11.70
CA TYR A 155 -10.63 1.34 -12.05
C TYR A 155 -11.30 1.40 -13.42
N TYR A 156 -10.72 0.76 -14.44
CA TYR A 156 -11.29 0.74 -15.79
C TYR A 156 -12.57 -0.09 -15.85
N THR A 157 -12.61 -1.28 -15.25
CA THR A 157 -13.83 -2.10 -15.23
C THR A 157 -14.99 -1.39 -14.52
N VAL A 158 -14.71 -0.72 -13.40
CA VAL A 158 -15.67 0.12 -12.68
C VAL A 158 -16.13 1.31 -13.55
N ARG A 159 -15.22 2.00 -14.22
CA ARG A 159 -15.59 3.11 -15.11
C ARG A 159 -16.51 2.66 -16.24
N PHE A 160 -16.19 1.52 -16.88
CA PHE A 160 -16.99 0.97 -17.98
C PHE A 160 -18.35 0.43 -17.53
N GLN A 161 -18.42 -0.27 -16.40
CA GLN A 161 -19.71 -0.79 -15.89
C GLN A 161 -20.66 0.29 -15.40
N TYR A 162 -20.14 1.46 -14.98
CA TYR A 162 -20.94 2.46 -14.28
C TYR A 162 -21.04 3.82 -14.97
N GLY A 163 -20.44 4.00 -16.15
CA GLY A 163 -20.67 5.17 -17.00
C GLY A 163 -20.37 6.50 -16.32
N ILE A 164 -19.35 6.54 -15.45
CA ILE A 164 -18.92 7.78 -14.79
C ILE A 164 -18.05 8.53 -15.81
N SER A 165 -18.69 9.45 -16.56
CA SER A 165 -18.04 10.42 -17.45
C SER A 165 -17.44 11.57 -16.65
#